data_AF-A0A1F2QJX2-F1
#
_entry.id   AF-A0A1F2QJX2-F1
#
_cell.length_a   1.000
_cell.length_b   1.000
_cell.length_c   1.000
_cell.angle_alpha   90.00
_cell.angle_beta   90.00
_cell.angle_gamma   90.00
#
_symmetry.space_group_name_H-M   'P 1'
#
loop_
_entity.id
_entity.type
_entity.pdbx_description
1 polymer ?
#
loop_
_entity_poly.entity_id
_entity_poly.type
_entity_poly.pdbx_seq_one_letter_code
_entity_poly.pdbx_strand_id
1 'polypeptide(L)'
;MIDPRDLGAMCDACILREKRVGGPVPSEINPGCQVVAVGEAPGKEEADVGRPFVGESGREANHAFRVSGLERTDVSWLNATSCRPPNNEMDRVVDAVKRENKQRAKLAKAGTPFQTMLTPAMCCRPRLLSELAAINCTNIVSLGGEGHRGILGLDRSDSAGGIMGVRGSPMVFDLSPDGKAYRYRDIERAFDEPERGRRYKYVPQLHPEFVLRQRRWTKVFRGDIAKAVRWFQGRTGWVTPPGLVRPSPEQLERYLLGTPPKPMYVVDIETEYYDRELARLGISRRMVNPSLQARIYCISFFDGATTMLVPLLSIDGVSEFYFGEEKEAILSVIRRFLGDENRLKVGQNFGYFDKCVIRRELGVDPRPVLDTVLMHRSVDPEMPHNLAFIGSVYTDVTNWKADASGTEARTDEELHAYCAVDTVVPYRAMPDLAQAVEYRQQAGIVRFDHRMQEFCLGMHENGMYVYQDVRQRWDEKLRRDAYWCRRVCQQVLRRPKFNPGSADQVRDLLFDEWGLAPESYSKKTGKPSTGDDVIRAKLLKA
;
A
#
# COMPACT_ATOMS: atom_id res chain seq x y z
N MET A 1 -12.50 11.08 -36.84
CA MET A 1 -11.59 10.44 -35.86
C MET A 1 -10.59 11.51 -35.46
N ILE A 2 -10.55 11.91 -34.18
CA ILE A 2 -9.60 12.94 -33.73
C ILE A 2 -8.21 12.31 -33.68
N ASP A 3 -7.24 12.90 -34.36
CA ASP A 3 -5.86 12.44 -34.25
C ASP A 3 -5.31 12.87 -32.89
N PRO A 4 -4.71 11.98 -32.08
CA PRO A 4 -4.15 12.36 -30.79
C PRO A 4 -3.09 13.47 -30.90
N ARG A 5 -2.45 13.65 -32.07
CA ARG A 5 -1.51 14.74 -32.35
C ARG A 5 -2.17 16.12 -32.35
N ASP A 6 -3.42 16.21 -32.79
CA ASP A 6 -4.19 17.47 -32.82
C ASP A 6 -4.43 18.02 -31.40
N LEU A 7 -4.35 17.13 -30.40
CA LEU A 7 -4.47 17.44 -28.98
C LEU A 7 -3.10 17.46 -28.27
N GLY A 8 -2.00 17.45 -29.02
CA GLY A 8 -0.64 17.60 -28.50
C GLY A 8 0.09 16.30 -28.14
N ALA A 9 -0.43 15.12 -28.49
CA ALA A 9 0.31 13.88 -28.25
C ALA A 9 1.63 13.84 -29.04
N MET A 10 2.71 13.44 -28.39
CA MET A 10 4.05 13.32 -28.96
C MET A 10 4.21 11.98 -29.71
N CYS A 11 3.34 11.72 -30.69
CA CYS A 11 3.30 10.43 -31.41
C CYS A 11 4.61 10.10 -32.15
N ASP A 12 5.33 11.12 -32.62
CA ASP A 12 6.60 10.92 -33.34
C ASP A 12 7.71 10.33 -32.46
N ALA A 13 7.69 10.62 -31.16
CA ALA A 13 8.63 10.10 -30.17
C ALA A 13 8.19 8.77 -29.53
N CYS A 14 7.00 8.28 -29.88
CA CYS A 14 6.38 7.14 -29.20
C CYS A 14 6.81 5.79 -29.81
N ILE A 15 7.24 4.85 -28.97
CA ILE A 15 7.60 3.48 -29.37
C ILE A 15 6.44 2.71 -30.03
N LEU A 16 5.19 3.11 -29.77
CA LEU A 16 4.00 2.51 -30.40
C LEU A 16 3.73 3.03 -31.82
N ARG A 17 4.45 4.04 -32.31
CA ARG A 17 4.30 4.53 -33.68
C ARG A 17 4.45 3.43 -34.73
N GLU A 18 5.38 2.51 -34.53
CA GLU A 18 5.61 1.40 -35.47
C GLU A 18 5.06 0.07 -34.96
N LYS A 19 4.70 0.00 -33.68
CA LYS A 19 4.31 -1.24 -33.00
C LYS A 19 2.83 -1.34 -32.63
N ARG A 20 2.06 -0.26 -32.74
CA ARG A 20 0.62 -0.30 -32.42
C ARG A 20 -0.11 -1.31 -33.29
N VAL A 21 -1.20 -1.86 -32.76
CA VAL A 21 -2.12 -2.69 -33.53
C VAL A 21 -3.41 -1.90 -33.75
N GLY A 22 -3.70 -1.56 -35.01
CA GLY A 22 -4.84 -0.73 -35.38
C GLY A 22 -4.61 0.78 -35.26
N GLY A 23 -5.70 1.55 -35.38
CA GLY A 23 -5.71 3.00 -35.20
C GLY A 23 -5.75 3.42 -33.73
N PRO A 24 -5.45 4.69 -33.41
CA PRO A 24 -5.73 5.22 -32.07
C PRO A 24 -7.23 5.19 -31.80
N VAL A 25 -7.60 4.85 -30.56
CA VAL A 25 -8.99 4.89 -30.10
C VAL A 25 -9.24 6.25 -29.45
N PRO A 26 -10.18 7.06 -29.98
CA PRO A 26 -10.53 8.35 -29.39
C PRO A 26 -11.27 8.16 -28.06
N SER A 27 -11.16 9.15 -27.19
CA SER A 27 -11.92 9.19 -25.93
C SER A 27 -13.42 9.40 -26.20
N GLU A 28 -14.27 8.85 -25.34
CA GLU A 28 -15.72 9.06 -25.36
C GLU A 28 -16.07 10.10 -24.28
N ILE A 29 -16.24 11.36 -24.69
CA ILE A 29 -16.56 12.47 -23.79
C ILE A 29 -18.07 12.68 -23.79
N ASN A 30 -18.70 12.48 -22.63
CA ASN A 30 -20.13 12.67 -22.46
C ASN A 30 -20.43 14.06 -21.87
N PRO A 31 -21.25 14.89 -22.54
CA PRO A 31 -21.66 16.19 -22.00
C PRO A 31 -22.37 16.01 -20.65
N GLY A 32 -21.99 16.80 -19.65
CA GLY A 32 -22.58 16.72 -18.32
C GLY A 32 -22.19 15.49 -17.50
N CYS A 33 -21.14 14.76 -17.88
CA CYS A 33 -20.65 13.62 -17.10
C CYS A 33 -20.35 14.00 -15.64
N GLN A 34 -20.63 13.09 -14.71
CA GLN A 34 -20.35 13.25 -13.29
C GLN A 34 -18.97 12.74 -12.89
N VAL A 35 -18.39 11.85 -13.70
CA VAL A 35 -17.08 11.21 -13.48
C VAL A 35 -16.32 11.09 -14.79
N VAL A 36 -15.00 11.24 -14.74
CA VAL A 36 -14.09 10.87 -15.82
C VAL A 36 -13.34 9.59 -15.43
N ALA A 37 -13.56 8.50 -16.17
CA ALA A 37 -12.83 7.26 -16.02
C ALA A 37 -11.62 7.25 -16.97
N VAL A 38 -10.42 7.01 -16.44
CA VAL A 38 -9.16 7.00 -17.22
C VAL A 38 -8.50 5.64 -17.13
N GLY A 39 -8.54 4.87 -18.21
CA GLY A 39 -7.90 3.56 -18.37
C GLY A 39 -6.45 3.64 -18.80
N GLU A 40 -5.81 2.49 -18.99
CA GLU A 40 -4.41 2.42 -19.39
C GLU A 40 -4.22 2.57 -20.91
N ALA A 41 -4.76 1.62 -21.67
CA ALA A 41 -4.70 1.58 -23.12
C ALA A 41 -5.86 0.74 -23.68
N PRO A 42 -6.26 0.94 -24.95
CA PRO A 42 -7.34 0.19 -25.56
C PRO A 42 -7.04 -1.30 -25.66
N GLY A 43 -8.05 -2.13 -25.38
CA GLY A 43 -8.04 -3.55 -25.69
C GLY A 43 -8.26 -3.85 -27.18
N LYS A 44 -8.35 -5.15 -27.50
CA LYS A 44 -8.59 -5.62 -28.88
C LYS A 44 -9.91 -5.09 -29.45
N GLU A 45 -11.02 -5.34 -28.75
CA GLU A 45 -12.36 -4.94 -29.19
C GLU A 45 -12.48 -3.41 -29.30
N GLU A 46 -11.82 -2.66 -28.42
CA GLU A 46 -11.80 -1.19 -28.50
C GLU A 46 -11.07 -0.68 -29.74
N ALA A 47 -9.95 -1.30 -30.11
CA ALA A 47 -9.20 -0.96 -31.33
C ALA A 47 -9.96 -1.35 -32.60
N ASP A 48 -10.68 -2.48 -32.58
CA ASP A 48 -11.48 -2.97 -33.71
C ASP A 48 -12.74 -2.10 -33.93
N VAL A 49 -13.41 -1.69 -32.85
CA VAL A 49 -14.64 -0.87 -32.89
C VAL A 49 -14.34 0.63 -32.98
N GLY A 50 -13.16 1.07 -32.51
CA GLY A 50 -12.81 2.49 -32.41
C GLY A 50 -13.53 3.22 -31.27
N ARG A 51 -13.94 2.51 -30.22
CA ARG A 51 -14.67 3.04 -29.05
C ARG A 51 -14.06 2.51 -27.76
N PRO A 52 -13.80 3.33 -26.73
CA PRO A 52 -13.09 2.90 -25.54
C PRO A 52 -14.02 2.11 -24.59
N PHE A 53 -13.47 1.21 -23.77
CA PHE A 53 -14.19 0.40 -22.76
C PHE A 53 -15.39 -0.41 -23.28
N VAL A 54 -15.36 -0.89 -24.53
CA VAL A 54 -16.39 -1.82 -25.05
C VAL A 54 -16.04 -3.30 -24.83
N GLY A 55 -14.76 -3.61 -24.56
CA GLY A 55 -14.27 -4.95 -24.25
C GLY A 55 -14.74 -5.52 -22.91
N GLU A 56 -14.35 -6.75 -22.58
CA GLU A 56 -14.72 -7.43 -21.33
C GLU A 56 -14.36 -6.63 -20.06
N SER A 57 -13.11 -6.14 -19.98
CA SER A 57 -12.64 -5.26 -18.91
C SER A 57 -13.41 -3.94 -18.85
N GLY A 58 -13.75 -3.39 -20.01
CA GLY A 58 -14.63 -2.24 -20.13
C GLY A 58 -16.03 -2.51 -19.56
N ARG A 59 -16.64 -3.65 -19.88
CA ARG A 59 -17.97 -4.03 -19.37
C ARG A 59 -17.98 -4.19 -17.84
N GLU A 60 -16.92 -4.73 -17.24
CA GLU A 60 -16.80 -4.78 -15.76
C GLU A 60 -16.71 -3.37 -15.15
N ALA A 61 -15.95 -2.46 -15.76
CA ALA A 61 -15.91 -1.06 -15.30
C ALA A 61 -17.28 -0.37 -15.43
N ASN A 62 -17.95 -0.50 -16.59
CA ASN A 62 -19.31 0.01 -16.80
C ASN A 62 -20.28 -0.55 -15.75
N HIS A 63 -20.19 -1.85 -15.46
CA HIS A 63 -21.04 -2.48 -14.46
C HIS A 63 -20.78 -1.94 -13.04
N ALA A 64 -19.52 -1.73 -12.65
CA ALA A 64 -19.16 -1.14 -11.37
C ALA A 64 -19.70 0.28 -11.18
N PHE A 65 -19.65 1.12 -12.22
CA PHE A 65 -20.27 2.45 -12.20
C PHE A 65 -21.80 2.37 -12.15
N ARG A 66 -22.41 1.45 -12.94
CA ARG A 66 -23.87 1.26 -12.97
C ARG A 66 -24.45 0.82 -11.64
N VAL A 67 -23.81 -0.14 -10.95
CA VAL A 67 -24.26 -0.54 -9.60
C VAL A 67 -24.06 0.56 -8.56
N SER A 68 -23.22 1.56 -8.87
CA SER A 68 -23.02 2.75 -8.06
C SER A 68 -23.98 3.90 -8.45
N GLY A 69 -24.90 3.66 -9.37
CA GLY A 69 -25.93 4.61 -9.80
C GLY A 69 -25.51 5.55 -10.94
N LEU A 70 -24.42 5.26 -11.65
CA LEU A 70 -23.98 6.02 -12.82
C LEU A 70 -24.11 5.20 -14.10
N GLU A 71 -24.89 5.68 -15.06
CA GLU A 71 -24.95 5.07 -16.38
C GLU A 71 -23.69 5.41 -17.18
N ARG A 72 -23.47 4.69 -18.30
CA ARG A 72 -22.31 4.95 -19.16
C ARG A 72 -22.23 6.41 -19.62
N THR A 73 -23.38 7.05 -19.85
CA THR A 73 -23.52 8.45 -20.25
C THR A 73 -23.17 9.44 -19.14
N ASP A 74 -23.20 9.02 -17.87
CA ASP A 74 -22.73 9.83 -16.75
C ASP A 74 -21.21 9.81 -16.60
N VAL A 75 -20.51 8.98 -17.38
CA VAL A 75 -19.06 8.78 -17.28
C VAL A 75 -18.39 9.13 -18.60
N SER A 76 -17.39 10.01 -18.59
CA SER A 76 -16.50 10.18 -19.75
C SER A 76 -15.38 9.14 -19.70
N TRP A 77 -15.09 8.49 -20.82
CA TRP A 77 -14.19 7.34 -20.91
C TRP A 77 -12.94 7.66 -21.72
N LEU A 78 -11.81 7.79 -21.04
CA LEU A 78 -10.52 8.17 -21.60
C LEU A 78 -9.50 7.05 -21.37
N ASN A 79 -8.49 6.96 -22.22
CA ASN A 79 -7.32 6.10 -21.99
C ASN A 79 -6.04 6.95 -21.87
N ALA A 80 -5.15 6.63 -20.93
CA ALA A 80 -3.87 7.32 -20.78
C ALA A 80 -2.96 7.15 -22.00
N THR A 81 -3.09 6.05 -22.73
CA THR A 81 -2.49 5.83 -24.05
C THR A 81 -3.59 5.60 -25.09
N SER A 82 -3.61 6.33 -26.20
CA SER A 82 -4.66 6.17 -27.24
C SER A 82 -4.47 4.93 -28.12
N CYS A 83 -3.28 4.34 -28.14
CA CYS A 83 -2.93 3.23 -29.04
C CYS A 83 -2.88 1.90 -28.29
N ARG A 84 -3.42 0.84 -28.91
CA ARG A 84 -3.31 -0.52 -28.42
C ARG A 84 -1.87 -1.07 -28.55
N PRO A 85 -1.25 -1.56 -27.46
CA PRO A 85 0.07 -2.19 -27.54
C PRO A 85 0.00 -3.59 -28.19
N PRO A 86 1.11 -4.09 -28.78
CA PRO A 86 1.20 -5.48 -29.24
C PRO A 86 0.73 -6.46 -28.18
N ASN A 87 -0.10 -7.43 -28.58
CA ASN A 87 -0.61 -8.50 -27.70
C ASN A 87 -1.34 -8.02 -26.43
N ASN A 88 -1.75 -6.74 -26.35
CA ASN A 88 -2.28 -6.09 -25.12
C ASN A 88 -1.27 -6.03 -23.96
N GLU A 89 0.04 -6.13 -24.21
CA GLU A 89 1.06 -6.22 -23.17
C GLU A 89 1.77 -4.88 -22.96
N MET A 90 1.07 -3.89 -22.37
CA MET A 90 1.65 -2.56 -22.10
C MET A 90 2.91 -2.64 -21.23
N ASP A 91 2.91 -3.50 -20.21
CA ASP A 91 4.06 -3.69 -19.32
C ASP A 91 5.34 -4.08 -20.08
N ARG A 92 5.23 -4.94 -21.10
CA ARG A 92 6.38 -5.34 -21.93
C ARG A 92 6.94 -4.17 -22.74
N VAL A 93 6.07 -3.28 -23.23
CA VAL A 93 6.46 -2.07 -23.96
C VAL A 93 7.16 -1.09 -23.01
N VAL A 94 6.59 -0.84 -21.85
CA VAL A 94 7.17 0.04 -20.81
C VAL A 94 8.51 -0.50 -20.32
N ASP A 95 8.63 -1.80 -20.10
CA ASP A 95 9.88 -2.43 -19.68
C ASP A 95 10.95 -2.43 -20.77
N ALA A 96 10.56 -2.48 -22.05
CA ALA A 96 11.49 -2.24 -23.16
C ALA A 96 12.05 -0.81 -23.13
N VAL A 97 11.18 0.21 -22.95
CA VAL A 97 11.59 1.62 -22.80
C VAL A 97 12.54 1.80 -21.62
N LYS A 98 12.24 1.20 -20.46
CA LYS A 98 13.12 1.26 -19.27
C LYS A 98 14.48 0.63 -19.51
N ARG A 99 14.54 -0.53 -20.18
CA ARG A 99 15.81 -1.21 -20.50
C ARG A 99 16.67 -0.37 -21.42
N GLU A 100 16.05 0.19 -22.47
CA GLU A 100 16.71 1.08 -23.42
C GLU A 100 17.25 2.34 -22.74
N ASN A 101 16.45 3.00 -21.90
CA ASN A 101 16.89 4.14 -21.11
C ASN A 101 18.06 3.79 -20.16
N LYS A 102 18.03 2.61 -19.53
CA LYS A 102 19.15 2.15 -18.68
C LYS A 102 20.41 1.89 -19.50
N GLN A 103 20.29 1.36 -20.71
CA GLN A 103 21.42 1.12 -21.60
C GLN A 103 22.02 2.45 -22.10
N ARG A 104 21.18 3.40 -22.51
CA ARG A 104 21.60 4.76 -22.87
C ARG A 104 22.32 5.46 -21.72
N ALA A 105 21.78 5.36 -20.51
CA ALA A 105 22.41 5.92 -19.31
C ALA A 105 23.77 5.28 -19.01
N LYS A 106 23.96 3.98 -19.27
CA LYS A 106 25.25 3.30 -19.12
C LYS A 106 26.28 3.69 -20.19
N LEU A 107 25.82 3.90 -21.43
CA LEU A 107 26.67 4.28 -22.56
C LEU A 107 27.02 5.77 -22.53
N ALA A 108 26.18 6.60 -21.90
CA ALA A 108 26.48 7.99 -21.63
C ALA A 108 27.71 8.07 -20.71
N LYS A 109 28.75 8.78 -21.17
CA LYS A 109 29.89 9.12 -20.30
C LYS A 109 29.41 10.09 -19.21
N ALA A 110 30.11 10.11 -18.07
CA ALA A 110 29.81 11.05 -17.00
C ALA A 110 29.74 12.48 -17.57
N GLY A 111 28.57 13.12 -17.45
CA GLY A 111 28.32 14.48 -17.95
C GLY A 111 27.83 14.59 -19.40
N THR A 112 27.66 13.50 -20.16
CA THR A 112 27.04 13.56 -21.49
C THR A 112 25.51 13.53 -21.38
N PRO A 113 24.77 14.56 -21.83
CA PRO A 113 23.32 14.52 -21.89
C PRO A 113 22.85 13.40 -22.82
N PHE A 114 21.88 12.59 -22.39
CA PHE A 114 21.21 11.63 -23.27
C PHE A 114 19.70 11.87 -23.24
N GLN A 115 19.05 11.70 -24.39
CA GLN A 115 17.60 11.84 -24.48
C GLN A 115 16.92 10.58 -23.93
N THR A 116 16.13 10.78 -22.87
CA THR A 116 15.31 9.72 -22.27
C THR A 116 14.11 9.45 -23.17
N MET A 117 13.90 8.18 -23.52
CA MET A 117 12.67 7.76 -24.19
C MET A 117 11.49 7.85 -23.24
N LEU A 118 10.42 8.47 -23.71
CA LEU A 118 9.15 8.55 -23.00
C LEU A 118 8.37 7.23 -23.13
N THR A 119 7.59 6.90 -22.10
CA THR A 119 6.62 5.81 -22.19
C THR A 119 5.42 6.22 -23.06
N PRO A 120 4.63 5.26 -23.59
CA PRO A 120 3.44 5.60 -24.37
C PRO A 120 2.46 6.52 -23.64
N ALA A 121 2.24 6.30 -22.34
CA ALA A 121 1.41 7.16 -21.51
C ALA A 121 1.96 8.59 -21.42
N MET A 122 3.28 8.76 -21.27
CA MET A 122 3.91 10.09 -21.24
C MET A 122 3.88 10.77 -22.61
N CYS A 123 4.06 10.03 -23.72
CA CYS A 123 3.88 10.58 -25.07
C CYS A 123 2.45 11.07 -25.30
N CYS A 124 1.45 10.34 -24.81
CA CYS A 124 0.03 10.69 -24.99
C CYS A 124 -0.50 11.63 -23.89
N ARG A 125 0.33 12.00 -22.91
CA ARG A 125 -0.07 12.80 -21.75
C ARG A 125 -0.55 14.20 -22.12
N PRO A 126 0.10 14.99 -23.00
CA PRO A 126 -0.41 16.31 -23.34
C PRO A 126 -1.83 16.26 -23.93
N ARG A 127 -2.12 15.22 -24.71
CA ARG A 127 -3.46 14.91 -25.21
C ARG A 127 -4.44 14.59 -24.10
N LEU A 128 -4.06 13.73 -23.14
CA LEU A 128 -4.90 13.42 -21.97
C LEU A 128 -5.23 14.70 -21.17
N LEU A 129 -4.23 15.56 -20.94
CA LEU A 129 -4.46 16.81 -20.20
C LEU A 129 -5.37 17.79 -20.96
N SER A 130 -5.22 17.87 -22.28
CA SER A 130 -6.10 18.69 -23.12
C SER A 130 -7.55 18.20 -23.07
N GLU A 131 -7.77 16.88 -23.11
CA GLU A 131 -9.09 16.27 -22.93
C GLU A 131 -9.66 16.58 -21.55
N LEU A 132 -8.88 16.40 -20.47
CA LEU A 132 -9.32 16.71 -19.10
C LEU A 132 -9.67 18.21 -18.93
N ALA A 133 -8.89 19.10 -19.52
CA ALA A 133 -9.15 20.54 -19.51
C ALA A 133 -10.46 20.90 -20.23
N ALA A 134 -10.79 20.21 -21.32
CA ALA A 134 -12.02 20.43 -22.08
C ALA A 134 -13.29 19.87 -21.42
N ILE A 135 -13.16 18.89 -20.52
CA ILE A 135 -14.30 18.28 -19.82
C ILE A 135 -14.73 19.14 -18.64
N ASN A 136 -16.01 19.48 -18.55
CA ASN A 136 -16.59 20.23 -17.42
C ASN A 136 -16.91 19.31 -16.20
N CYS A 137 -15.97 18.45 -15.83
CA CYS A 137 -16.06 17.57 -14.67
C CYS A 137 -14.67 17.46 -14.03
N THR A 138 -14.62 17.60 -12.70
CA THR A 138 -13.37 17.55 -11.92
C THR A 138 -13.22 16.28 -11.09
N ASN A 139 -14.16 15.33 -11.20
CA ASN A 139 -14.11 14.03 -10.55
C ASN A 139 -13.46 13.01 -11.48
N ILE A 140 -12.34 12.42 -11.06
CA ILE A 140 -11.56 11.47 -11.87
C ILE A 140 -11.41 10.14 -11.12
N VAL A 141 -11.62 9.05 -11.85
CA VAL A 141 -11.25 7.70 -11.43
C VAL A 141 -10.22 7.13 -12.40
N SER A 142 -9.03 6.77 -11.93
CA SER A 142 -8.08 6.03 -12.78
C SER A 142 -8.31 4.53 -12.65
N LEU A 143 -8.28 3.82 -13.75
CA LEU A 143 -8.39 2.37 -13.81
C LEU A 143 -7.02 1.79 -14.19
N GLY A 144 -6.25 1.35 -13.20
CA GLY A 144 -4.90 0.82 -13.38
C GLY A 144 -3.78 1.80 -13.07
N GLY A 145 -2.55 1.28 -13.11
CA GLY A 145 -1.34 2.02 -12.77
C GLY A 145 -0.88 2.99 -13.85
N GLU A 146 -1.06 2.67 -15.13
CA GLU A 146 -0.70 3.60 -16.22
C GLU A 146 -1.68 4.79 -16.29
N GLY A 147 -2.98 4.55 -16.06
CA GLY A 147 -3.97 5.62 -15.90
C GLY A 147 -3.57 6.59 -14.78
N HIS A 148 -3.20 6.03 -13.63
CA HIS A 148 -2.74 6.79 -12.48
C HIS A 148 -1.49 7.63 -12.77
N ARG A 149 -0.48 7.04 -13.43
CA ARG A 149 0.75 7.74 -13.83
C ARG A 149 0.48 8.83 -14.87
N GLY A 150 -0.38 8.55 -15.85
CA GLY A 150 -0.73 9.49 -16.92
C GLY A 150 -1.33 10.78 -16.39
N ILE A 151 -2.30 10.67 -15.47
CA ILE A 151 -2.94 11.82 -14.83
C ILE A 151 -1.91 12.63 -14.02
N LEU A 152 -1.22 11.97 -13.10
CA LEU A 152 -0.34 12.64 -12.13
C LEU A 152 1.03 13.02 -12.70
N GLY A 153 1.37 12.58 -13.91
CA GLY A 153 2.67 12.87 -14.54
C GLY A 153 3.84 12.21 -13.82
N LEU A 154 3.65 11.00 -13.30
CA LEU A 154 4.65 10.31 -12.49
C LEU A 154 5.51 9.38 -13.36
N ASP A 155 6.84 9.53 -13.28
CA ASP A 155 7.81 8.64 -13.94
C ASP A 155 7.94 7.27 -13.26
N ARG A 156 7.47 7.16 -12.00
CA ARG A 156 7.37 5.93 -11.20
C ARG A 156 6.04 5.93 -10.46
N SER A 157 5.63 4.78 -9.92
CA SER A 157 4.62 4.83 -8.87
C SER A 157 5.25 5.47 -7.64
N ASP A 158 4.98 6.75 -7.40
CA ASP A 158 5.48 7.50 -6.24
C ASP A 158 4.92 6.99 -4.90
N SER A 159 4.07 5.96 -4.91
CA SER A 159 3.58 5.28 -3.72
C SER A 159 4.35 4.00 -3.43
N ALA A 160 4.75 3.82 -2.16
CA ALA A 160 5.11 2.51 -1.64
C ALA A 160 3.95 1.54 -1.90
N GLY A 161 4.16 0.53 -2.76
CA GLY A 161 3.15 -0.48 -3.11
C GLY A 161 2.38 -0.27 -4.43
N GLY A 162 2.69 0.77 -5.22
CA GLY A 162 2.06 0.95 -6.54
C GLY A 162 0.55 1.22 -6.46
N ILE A 163 -0.20 0.83 -7.50
CA ILE A 163 -1.66 1.03 -7.53
C ILE A 163 -2.36 0.32 -6.36
N MET A 164 -1.85 -0.84 -5.94
CA MET A 164 -2.38 -1.61 -4.80
C MET A 164 -2.31 -0.82 -3.50
N GLY A 165 -1.27 0.00 -3.33
CA GLY A 165 -1.05 0.79 -2.13
C GLY A 165 -1.97 2.02 -2.02
N VAL A 166 -2.55 2.49 -3.14
CA VAL A 166 -3.35 3.74 -3.17
C VAL A 166 -4.80 3.54 -3.60
N ARG A 167 -5.16 2.37 -4.15
CA ARG A 167 -6.48 2.12 -4.71
C ARG A 167 -7.61 2.37 -3.71
N GLY A 168 -8.75 2.86 -4.20
CA GLY A 168 -9.93 3.15 -3.38
C GLY A 168 -9.81 4.37 -2.47
N SER A 169 -8.67 5.06 -2.47
CA SER A 169 -8.40 6.17 -1.57
C SER A 169 -8.78 7.50 -2.22
N PRO A 170 -9.68 8.29 -1.63
CA PRO A 170 -9.89 9.67 -2.05
C PRO A 170 -8.60 10.48 -2.01
N MET A 171 -8.42 11.37 -2.99
CA MET A 171 -7.28 12.27 -3.12
C MET A 171 -7.72 13.59 -3.77
N VAL A 172 -7.10 14.71 -3.40
CA VAL A 172 -7.25 15.99 -4.11
C VAL A 172 -5.92 16.39 -4.70
N PHE A 173 -5.96 16.90 -5.94
CA PHE A 173 -4.78 17.48 -6.56
C PHE A 173 -5.15 18.68 -7.46
N ASP A 174 -4.22 19.62 -7.57
CA ASP A 174 -4.30 20.71 -8.54
C ASP A 174 -3.44 20.37 -9.76
N LEU A 175 -4.00 20.55 -10.96
CA LEU A 175 -3.27 20.44 -12.22
C LEU A 175 -2.96 21.84 -12.75
N SER A 176 -1.69 22.22 -12.72
CA SER A 176 -1.25 23.51 -13.25
C SER A 176 -1.27 23.54 -14.79
N PRO A 177 -1.26 24.74 -15.41
CA PRO A 177 -1.29 24.88 -16.87
C PRO A 177 -0.10 24.23 -17.61
N ASP A 178 1.08 24.14 -16.97
CA ASP A 178 2.25 23.43 -17.48
C ASP A 178 2.15 21.89 -17.29
N GLY A 179 1.02 21.42 -16.75
CA GLY A 179 0.69 20.01 -16.61
C GLY A 179 1.33 19.36 -15.40
N LYS A 180 1.74 20.10 -14.36
CA LYS A 180 2.26 19.53 -13.12
C LYS A 180 1.11 19.26 -12.14
N ALA A 181 1.12 18.08 -11.51
CA ALA A 181 0.12 17.69 -10.52
C ALA A 181 0.64 17.96 -9.10
N TYR A 182 -0.08 18.78 -8.35
CA TYR A 182 0.19 19.11 -6.95
C TYR A 182 -0.79 18.37 -6.05
N ARG A 183 -0.33 17.31 -5.39
CA ARG A 183 -1.15 16.49 -4.48
C ARG A 183 -1.21 17.11 -3.09
N TYR A 184 -2.38 17.04 -2.47
CA TYR A 184 -2.59 17.43 -1.08
C TYR A 184 -2.57 16.20 -0.18
N ARG A 185 -1.84 16.27 0.93
CA ARG A 185 -1.83 15.22 1.97
C ARG A 185 -3.08 15.28 2.83
N ASP A 186 -3.46 16.49 3.24
CA ASP A 186 -4.71 16.75 3.96
C ASP A 186 -5.77 17.18 2.95
N ILE A 187 -6.75 16.30 2.72
CA ILE A 187 -7.82 16.52 1.74
C ILE A 187 -8.78 17.62 2.21
N GLU A 188 -8.96 17.79 3.52
CA GLU A 188 -9.85 18.82 4.05
C GLU A 188 -9.21 20.20 3.86
N ARG A 189 -7.94 20.36 4.26
CA ARG A 189 -7.17 21.59 4.03
C ARG A 189 -6.97 21.92 2.57
N ALA A 190 -6.98 20.92 1.69
CA ALA A 190 -6.83 21.14 0.25
C ALA A 190 -7.82 22.18 -0.27
N PHE A 191 -9.06 22.19 0.23
CA PHE A 191 -10.11 23.11 -0.21
C PHE A 191 -9.92 24.54 0.30
N ASP A 192 -9.14 24.73 1.38
CA ASP A 192 -8.82 26.05 1.94
C ASP A 192 -7.53 26.64 1.36
N GLU A 193 -6.66 25.80 0.76
CA GLU A 193 -5.42 26.26 0.14
C GLU A 193 -5.66 26.94 -1.22
N PRO A 194 -4.90 28.01 -1.56
CA PRO A 194 -4.95 28.65 -2.87
C PRO A 194 -4.71 27.66 -4.01
N GLU A 195 -5.54 27.74 -5.04
CA GLU A 195 -5.44 26.86 -6.21
C GLU A 195 -4.17 27.16 -7.03
N ARG A 196 -3.43 26.11 -7.38
CA ARG A 196 -2.22 26.17 -8.23
C ARG A 196 -2.51 25.87 -9.71
N GLY A 197 -3.79 25.74 -10.04
CA GLY A 197 -4.29 25.28 -11.32
C GLY A 197 -5.74 24.81 -11.18
N ARG A 198 -6.20 23.92 -12.07
CA ARG A 198 -7.54 23.35 -11.93
C ARG A 198 -7.54 22.24 -10.89
N ARG A 199 -8.39 22.35 -9.88
CA ARG A 199 -8.54 21.36 -8.81
C ARG A 199 -9.38 20.17 -9.23
N TYR A 200 -8.90 18.96 -8.90
CA TYR A 200 -9.57 17.69 -9.18
C TYR A 200 -9.75 16.87 -7.91
N LYS A 201 -10.94 16.25 -7.81
CA LYS A 201 -11.21 15.12 -6.92
C LYS A 201 -10.80 13.85 -7.64
N TYR A 202 -10.00 13.00 -7.00
CA TYR A 202 -9.39 11.86 -7.63
C TYR A 202 -9.44 10.59 -6.79
N VAL A 203 -9.76 9.45 -7.41
CA VAL A 203 -9.67 8.14 -6.76
C VAL A 203 -8.98 7.14 -7.69
N PRO A 204 -7.79 6.63 -7.35
CA PRO A 204 -7.13 5.60 -8.13
C PRO A 204 -7.76 4.22 -7.88
N GLN A 205 -7.79 3.37 -8.90
CA GLN A 205 -8.38 2.02 -8.84
C GLN A 205 -7.56 0.97 -9.56
N LEU A 206 -7.86 -0.29 -9.23
CA LEU A 206 -7.33 -1.45 -9.95
C LEU A 206 -7.80 -1.45 -11.41
N HIS A 207 -6.99 -2.05 -12.27
CA HIS A 207 -7.40 -2.26 -13.65
C HIS A 207 -8.48 -3.36 -13.73
N PRO A 208 -9.58 -3.18 -14.48
CA PRO A 208 -10.65 -4.19 -14.55
C PRO A 208 -10.17 -5.56 -15.08
N GLU A 209 -9.21 -5.59 -16.01
CA GLU A 209 -8.57 -6.85 -16.48
C GLU A 209 -7.93 -7.64 -15.33
N PHE A 210 -7.28 -6.94 -14.38
CA PHE A 210 -6.70 -7.59 -13.20
C PHE A 210 -7.80 -8.21 -12.35
N VAL A 211 -8.92 -7.50 -12.17
CA VAL A 211 -10.09 -7.98 -11.41
C VAL A 211 -10.71 -9.21 -12.07
N LEU A 212 -10.85 -9.21 -13.40
CA LEU A 212 -11.36 -10.36 -14.15
C LEU A 212 -10.46 -11.60 -14.01
N ARG A 213 -9.13 -11.39 -14.06
CA ARG A 213 -8.15 -12.47 -13.82
C ARG A 213 -8.08 -12.93 -12.37
N GLN A 214 -8.37 -12.05 -11.42
CA GLN A 214 -8.27 -12.27 -9.98
C GLN A 214 -9.63 -11.97 -9.33
N ARG A 215 -10.65 -12.79 -9.65
CA ARG A 215 -12.05 -12.54 -9.30
C ARG A 215 -12.32 -12.23 -7.83
N ARG A 216 -11.48 -12.69 -6.90
CA ARG A 216 -11.53 -12.32 -5.47
C ARG A 216 -11.49 -10.80 -5.23
N TRP A 217 -10.91 -10.01 -6.13
CA TRP A 217 -10.86 -8.56 -6.03
C TRP A 217 -12.14 -7.85 -6.51
N THR A 218 -13.12 -8.58 -7.07
CA THR A 218 -14.35 -7.99 -7.64
C THR A 218 -15.15 -7.21 -6.61
N LYS A 219 -15.37 -7.79 -5.42
CA LYS A 219 -16.10 -7.12 -4.33
C LYS A 219 -15.43 -5.79 -3.99
N VAL A 220 -14.10 -5.81 -3.89
CA VAL A 220 -13.37 -4.61 -3.49
C VAL A 220 -13.32 -3.57 -4.59
N PHE A 221 -13.06 -3.97 -5.83
CA PHE A 221 -13.10 -3.06 -6.98
C PHE A 221 -14.43 -2.31 -7.08
N ARG A 222 -15.56 -3.03 -6.96
CA ARG A 222 -16.89 -2.41 -7.00
C ARG A 222 -17.16 -1.54 -5.77
N GLY A 223 -16.74 -1.98 -4.58
CA GLY A 223 -16.84 -1.18 -3.35
C GLY A 223 -16.04 0.12 -3.42
N ASP A 224 -14.84 0.06 -3.99
CA ASP A 224 -13.95 1.20 -4.17
C ASP A 224 -14.53 2.21 -5.19
N ILE A 225 -15.18 1.74 -6.27
CA ILE A 225 -15.92 2.59 -7.21
C ILE A 225 -17.14 3.23 -6.53
N ALA A 226 -17.92 2.44 -5.78
CA ALA A 226 -19.07 2.96 -5.05
C ALA A 226 -18.65 4.04 -4.03
N LYS A 227 -17.54 3.83 -3.33
CA LYS A 227 -16.93 4.83 -2.45
C LYS A 227 -16.55 6.10 -3.21
N ALA A 228 -15.88 5.97 -4.37
CA ALA A 228 -15.53 7.12 -5.20
C ALA A 228 -16.76 7.95 -5.58
N VAL A 229 -17.82 7.30 -6.06
CA VAL A 229 -19.08 7.99 -6.43
C VAL A 229 -19.72 8.70 -5.24
N ARG A 230 -19.81 8.05 -4.08
CA ARG A 230 -20.35 8.70 -2.87
C ARG A 230 -19.50 9.91 -2.47
N TRP A 231 -18.16 9.81 -2.54
CA TRP A 231 -17.25 10.91 -2.21
C TRP A 231 -17.37 12.10 -3.15
N PHE A 232 -17.45 11.85 -4.47
CA PHE A 232 -17.65 12.91 -5.46
C PHE A 232 -18.93 13.71 -5.20
N GLN A 233 -19.98 13.03 -4.76
CA GLN A 233 -21.28 13.61 -4.40
C GLN A 233 -21.33 14.22 -2.99
N GLY A 234 -20.20 14.27 -2.26
CA GLY A 234 -20.15 14.82 -0.91
C GLY A 234 -20.88 13.98 0.14
N ARG A 235 -21.17 12.71 -0.17
CA ARG A 235 -21.86 11.77 0.74
C ARG A 235 -20.91 11.01 1.67
N THR A 236 -19.60 11.19 1.52
CA THR A 236 -18.59 10.62 2.41
C THR A 236 -17.63 11.70 2.90
N GLY A 237 -17.31 11.65 4.18
CA GLY A 237 -16.29 12.46 4.84
C GLY A 237 -15.77 11.69 6.03
N TRP A 238 -14.48 11.34 6.02
CA TRP A 238 -13.87 10.74 7.19
C TRP A 238 -13.52 11.83 8.19
N VAL A 239 -14.31 11.91 9.27
CA VAL A 239 -13.97 12.74 10.42
C VAL A 239 -13.50 11.82 11.52
N THR A 240 -12.27 12.03 11.99
CA THR A 240 -11.77 11.41 13.23
C THR A 240 -12.45 12.15 14.39
N PRO A 241 -13.22 11.46 15.25
CA PRO A 241 -13.91 12.12 16.35
C PRO A 241 -12.94 12.90 17.25
N PRO A 242 -13.32 14.10 17.72
CA PRO A 242 -12.49 14.83 18.67
C PRO A 242 -12.31 13.99 19.93
N GLY A 243 -11.09 14.02 20.46
CA GLY A 243 -10.69 13.24 21.61
C GLY A 243 -9.95 14.06 22.64
N LEU A 244 -9.85 13.53 23.85
CA LEU A 244 -9.00 14.10 24.89
C LEU A 244 -7.62 13.46 24.80
N VAL A 245 -6.61 14.29 24.61
CA VAL A 245 -5.20 13.90 24.72
C VAL A 245 -4.72 14.27 26.12
N ARG A 246 -4.01 13.36 26.78
CA ARG A 246 -3.47 13.53 28.13
C ARG A 246 -4.58 13.78 29.19
N PRO A 247 -5.49 12.83 29.40
CA PRO A 247 -6.51 12.93 30.45
C PRO A 247 -5.93 12.97 31.86
N SER A 248 -6.66 13.56 32.81
CA SER A 248 -6.45 13.31 34.23
C SER A 248 -6.86 11.88 34.62
N PRO A 249 -6.38 11.36 35.76
CA PRO A 249 -6.81 10.05 36.26
C PRO A 249 -8.33 9.89 36.35
N GLU A 250 -9.04 10.92 36.81
CA GLU A 250 -10.50 10.91 36.98
C GLU A 250 -11.23 10.91 35.64
N GLN A 251 -10.70 11.66 34.65
CA GLN A 251 -11.24 11.67 33.29
C GLN A 251 -11.09 10.30 32.64
N LEU A 252 -9.92 9.67 32.80
CA LEU A 252 -9.64 8.35 32.27
C LEU A 252 -10.48 7.27 32.95
N GLU A 253 -10.61 7.31 34.28
CA GLU A 253 -11.43 6.37 35.05
C GLU A 253 -12.91 6.46 34.64
N ARG A 254 -13.45 7.68 34.54
CA ARG A 254 -14.83 7.88 34.08
C ARG A 254 -15.06 7.30 32.68
N TYR A 255 -14.09 7.46 31.79
CA TYR A 255 -14.19 7.00 30.41
C TYR A 255 -14.08 5.47 30.29
N LEU A 256 -13.05 4.86 30.89
CA LEU A 256 -12.77 3.42 30.74
C LEU A 256 -13.59 2.54 31.68
N LEU A 257 -13.83 3.02 32.91
CA LEU A 257 -14.45 2.23 33.98
C LEU A 257 -15.86 2.71 34.34
N GLY A 258 -16.39 3.70 33.61
CA GLY A 258 -17.77 4.15 33.76
C GLY A 258 -18.82 3.05 33.59
N THR A 259 -19.97 3.24 34.21
CA THR A 259 -21.11 2.30 34.19
C THR A 259 -22.34 2.97 33.54
N PRO A 260 -23.08 2.29 32.64
CA PRO A 260 -22.80 0.94 32.11
C PRO A 260 -21.57 0.91 31.20
N PRO A 261 -20.91 -0.27 31.05
CA PRO A 261 -19.82 -0.42 30.10
C PRO A 261 -20.31 -0.22 28.66
N LYS A 262 -19.43 0.28 27.80
CA LYS A 262 -19.69 0.37 26.36
C LYS A 262 -19.65 -1.04 25.73
N PRO A 263 -20.33 -1.28 24.60
CA PRO A 263 -20.36 -2.61 23.96
C PRO A 263 -18.97 -3.14 23.59
N MET A 264 -18.07 -2.25 23.19
CA MET A 264 -16.66 -2.55 22.93
C MET A 264 -15.83 -1.28 23.05
N TYR A 265 -14.53 -1.46 23.25
CA TYR A 265 -13.51 -0.44 23.19
C TYR A 265 -12.42 -0.89 22.24
N VAL A 266 -12.09 -0.09 21.24
CA VAL A 266 -10.91 -0.35 20.42
C VAL A 266 -9.69 0.22 21.10
N VAL A 267 -8.61 -0.56 21.16
CA VAL A 267 -7.34 -0.21 21.79
C VAL A 267 -6.22 -0.43 20.80
N ASP A 268 -5.28 0.51 20.79
CA ASP A 268 -4.06 0.46 20.00
C ASP A 268 -2.93 1.11 20.79
N ILE A 269 -1.70 0.61 20.64
CA ILE A 269 -0.51 1.22 21.24
C ILE A 269 0.50 1.62 20.17
N GLU A 270 1.13 2.77 20.37
CA GLU A 270 2.36 3.12 19.63
C GLU A 270 3.58 2.82 20.48
N THR A 271 4.62 2.31 19.84
CA THR A 271 5.80 1.80 20.53
C THR A 271 7.10 2.29 19.91
N GLU A 272 8.16 2.29 20.72
CA GLU A 272 9.50 2.61 20.26
C GLU A 272 10.13 1.48 19.45
N TYR A 273 10.59 1.77 18.23
CA TYR A 273 11.16 0.76 17.32
C TYR A 273 12.69 0.76 17.21
N TYR A 274 13.38 1.77 17.77
CA TYR A 274 14.82 1.97 17.58
C TYR A 274 15.61 1.74 18.87
N ASP A 275 16.76 1.10 18.73
CA ASP A 275 17.73 0.95 19.82
C ASP A 275 18.32 2.32 20.16
N ARG A 276 17.97 2.82 21.36
CA ARG A 276 18.37 4.16 21.82
C ARG A 276 19.85 4.30 22.11
N GLU A 277 20.48 3.24 22.59
CA GLU A 277 21.89 3.31 22.95
C GLU A 277 22.71 3.54 21.69
N LEU A 278 22.31 2.88 20.61
CA LEU A 278 22.85 3.08 19.28
C LEU A 278 22.38 4.40 18.64
N ALA A 279 21.11 4.79 18.80
CA ALA A 279 20.59 6.04 18.25
C ALA A 279 21.33 7.27 18.79
N ARG A 280 21.70 7.27 20.09
CA ARG A 280 22.53 8.32 20.72
C ARG A 280 23.93 8.42 20.13
N LEU A 281 24.45 7.33 19.55
CA LEU A 281 25.72 7.30 18.84
C LEU A 281 25.57 7.63 17.34
N GLY A 282 24.39 8.11 16.91
CA GLY A 282 24.08 8.36 15.51
C GLY A 282 23.84 7.09 14.69
N ILE A 283 23.71 5.94 15.36
CA ILE A 283 23.53 4.62 14.73
C ILE A 283 22.04 4.26 14.84
N SER A 284 21.26 4.60 13.82
CA SER A 284 19.87 4.12 13.76
C SER A 284 19.85 2.62 13.47
N ARG A 285 19.51 1.84 14.50
CA ARG A 285 19.34 0.39 14.37
C ARG A 285 17.97 -0.01 14.92
N ARG A 286 17.20 -0.71 14.09
CA ARG A 286 15.92 -1.29 14.50
C ARG A 286 16.16 -2.36 15.57
N MET A 287 15.33 -2.38 16.61
CA MET A 287 15.36 -3.42 17.63
C MET A 287 15.19 -4.82 17.02
N VAL A 288 15.85 -5.81 17.61
CA VAL A 288 15.85 -7.20 17.10
C VAL A 288 14.50 -7.86 17.36
N ASN A 289 13.86 -7.59 18.50
CA ASN A 289 12.51 -8.05 18.80
C ASN A 289 11.70 -6.91 19.45
N PRO A 290 11.08 -6.02 18.67
CA PRO A 290 10.36 -4.87 19.19
C PRO A 290 9.29 -5.25 20.22
N SER A 291 8.51 -6.32 20.01
CA SER A 291 7.47 -6.71 20.99
C SER A 291 8.00 -7.05 22.39
N LEU A 292 9.27 -7.46 22.51
CA LEU A 292 9.91 -7.79 23.79
C LEU A 292 10.83 -6.68 24.32
N GLN A 293 11.05 -5.60 23.56
CA GLN A 293 12.01 -4.55 23.89
C GLN A 293 11.42 -3.12 23.85
N ALA A 294 10.32 -2.93 23.14
CA ALA A 294 9.79 -1.61 22.80
C ALA A 294 8.96 -1.00 23.92
N ARG A 295 9.30 0.22 24.35
CA ARG A 295 8.51 0.97 25.33
C ARG A 295 7.26 1.55 24.66
N ILE A 296 6.21 1.77 25.45
CA ILE A 296 4.96 2.38 24.98
C ILE A 296 5.14 3.91 24.89
N TYR A 297 4.93 4.48 23.71
CA TYR A 297 4.81 5.93 23.52
C TYR A 297 3.46 6.44 23.99
N CYS A 298 2.39 5.89 23.43
CA CYS A 298 1.03 6.27 23.80
C CYS A 298 0.08 5.09 23.62
N ILE A 299 -1.08 5.20 24.27
CA ILE A 299 -2.19 4.26 24.14
C ILE A 299 -3.42 5.06 23.73
N SER A 300 -4.06 4.64 22.65
CA SER A 300 -5.35 5.19 22.24
C SER A 300 -6.48 4.23 22.59
N PHE A 301 -7.61 4.79 23.00
CA PHE A 301 -8.85 4.09 23.25
C PHE A 301 -9.99 4.77 22.49
N PHE A 302 -10.87 3.99 21.88
CA PHE A 302 -12.07 4.51 21.23
C PHE A 302 -13.30 3.69 21.58
N ASP A 303 -14.34 4.35 22.08
CA ASP A 303 -15.58 3.73 22.56
C ASP A 303 -16.74 3.79 21.56
N GLY A 304 -16.50 4.42 20.40
CA GLY A 304 -17.50 4.68 19.36
C GLY A 304 -17.95 6.12 19.26
N ALA A 305 -17.72 6.93 20.30
CA ALA A 305 -18.12 8.33 20.34
C ALA A 305 -16.90 9.25 20.42
N THR A 306 -15.99 8.99 21.36
CA THR A 306 -14.82 9.85 21.59
C THR A 306 -13.54 9.05 21.70
N THR A 307 -12.45 9.61 21.22
CA THR A 307 -11.11 9.03 21.40
C THR A 307 -10.51 9.53 22.70
N MET A 308 -9.87 8.63 23.44
CA MET A 308 -9.09 8.96 24.64
C MET A 308 -7.65 8.53 24.40
N LEU A 309 -6.73 9.49 24.33
CA LEU A 309 -5.32 9.22 24.07
C LEU A 309 -4.48 9.53 25.30
N VAL A 310 -3.78 8.51 25.79
CA VAL A 310 -2.89 8.58 26.95
C VAL A 310 -1.45 8.53 26.47
N PRO A 311 -0.76 9.69 26.37
CA PRO A 311 0.65 9.72 26.03
C PRO A 311 1.46 9.38 27.28
N LEU A 312 2.37 8.41 27.19
CA LEU A 312 3.24 8.02 28.30
C LEU A 312 4.66 8.58 28.09
N LEU A 313 5.13 8.55 26.85
CA LEU A 313 6.48 8.88 26.46
C LEU A 313 6.47 9.63 25.13
N SER A 314 7.22 10.74 25.05
CA SER A 314 7.38 11.51 23.83
C SER A 314 8.16 10.72 22.78
N ILE A 315 8.03 11.12 21.52
CA ILE A 315 8.73 10.59 20.36
C ILE A 315 10.25 10.79 20.44
N ASP A 316 10.71 11.76 21.24
CA ASP A 316 12.14 11.86 21.63
C ASP A 316 12.61 10.64 22.44
N GLY A 317 11.63 9.87 22.93
CA GLY A 317 11.73 8.71 23.77
C GLY A 317 12.08 8.99 25.23
N VAL A 318 12.53 10.17 25.61
CA VAL A 318 13.07 10.43 26.94
C VAL A 318 12.03 11.14 27.80
N SER A 319 11.31 12.09 27.22
CA SER A 319 10.40 12.96 27.95
C SER A 319 9.10 12.22 28.28
N GLU A 320 8.69 12.25 29.55
CA GLU A 320 7.43 11.66 30.00
C GLU A 320 6.33 12.71 30.10
N PHE A 321 5.08 12.29 29.94
CA PHE A 321 3.92 13.18 30.04
C PHE A 321 3.24 13.17 31.41
N TYR A 322 3.49 12.13 32.22
CA TYR A 322 2.93 11.94 33.55
C TYR A 322 4.03 11.61 34.55
N PHE A 323 3.90 12.07 35.79
CA PHE A 323 4.93 11.92 36.82
C PHE A 323 4.35 11.46 38.16
N GLY A 324 5.17 10.79 38.97
CA GLY A 324 4.84 10.44 40.36
C GLY A 324 3.50 9.72 40.52
N GLU A 325 2.69 10.17 41.48
CA GLU A 325 1.39 9.58 41.81
C GLU A 325 0.37 9.69 40.67
N GLU A 326 0.41 10.75 39.87
CA GLU A 326 -0.48 10.93 38.71
C GLU A 326 -0.25 9.82 37.68
N LYS A 327 1.02 9.52 37.38
CA LYS A 327 1.38 8.43 36.46
C LYS A 327 0.87 7.10 36.97
N GLU A 328 1.07 6.80 38.25
CA GLU A 328 0.62 5.52 38.81
C GLU A 328 -0.91 5.43 38.83
N ALA A 329 -1.62 6.53 39.08
CA ALA A 329 -3.08 6.57 38.99
C ALA A 329 -3.58 6.29 37.57
N ILE A 330 -2.97 6.93 36.55
CA ILE A 330 -3.26 6.66 35.13
C ILE A 330 -3.02 5.17 34.79
N LEU A 331 -1.85 4.64 35.14
CA LEU A 331 -1.49 3.24 34.85
C LEU A 331 -2.39 2.26 35.59
N SER A 332 -2.79 2.55 36.83
CA SER A 332 -3.73 1.75 37.62
C SER A 332 -5.09 1.64 36.92
N VAL A 333 -5.63 2.75 36.42
CA VAL A 333 -6.89 2.76 35.65
C VAL A 333 -6.76 1.91 34.39
N ILE A 334 -5.67 2.07 33.63
CA ILE A 334 -5.41 1.28 32.41
C ILE A 334 -5.34 -0.21 32.72
N ARG A 335 -4.58 -0.62 33.76
CA ARG A 335 -4.47 -2.03 34.15
C ARG A 335 -5.82 -2.61 34.55
N ARG A 336 -6.60 -1.89 35.35
CA ARG A 336 -7.96 -2.32 35.74
C ARG A 336 -8.85 -2.53 34.53
N PHE A 337 -8.84 -1.60 33.57
CA PHE A 337 -9.63 -1.71 32.35
C PHE A 337 -9.19 -2.88 31.44
N LEU A 338 -7.89 -3.02 31.21
CA LEU A 338 -7.36 -4.06 30.33
C LEU A 338 -7.65 -5.47 30.90
N GLY A 339 -7.59 -5.64 32.22
CA GLY A 339 -7.92 -6.90 32.90
C GLY A 339 -9.41 -7.15 33.14
N ASP A 340 -10.30 -6.18 32.91
CA ASP A 340 -11.74 -6.32 33.19
C ASP A 340 -12.42 -7.22 32.15
N GLU A 341 -12.89 -8.40 32.58
CA GLU A 341 -13.54 -9.38 31.71
C GLU A 341 -14.90 -8.91 31.16
N ASN A 342 -15.52 -7.89 31.76
CA ASN A 342 -16.80 -7.35 31.33
C ASN A 342 -16.67 -6.28 30.23
N ARG A 343 -15.43 -5.90 29.87
CA ARG A 343 -15.17 -4.87 28.86
C ARG A 343 -14.40 -5.47 27.71
N LEU A 344 -15.04 -5.54 26.54
CA LEU A 344 -14.42 -6.10 25.35
C LEU A 344 -13.36 -5.14 24.79
N LYS A 345 -12.12 -5.64 24.69
CA LYS A 345 -11.03 -4.97 23.98
C LYS A 345 -11.01 -5.46 22.55
N VAL A 346 -11.08 -4.54 21.61
CA VAL A 346 -10.96 -4.80 20.18
C VAL A 346 -9.66 -4.18 19.68
N GLY A 347 -9.00 -4.79 18.71
CA GLY A 347 -7.92 -4.10 18.01
C GLY A 347 -7.46 -4.83 16.76
N GLN A 348 -6.45 -4.28 16.12
CA GLN A 348 -5.82 -4.88 14.94
C GLN A 348 -4.52 -5.56 15.37
N ASN A 349 -4.45 -6.88 15.29
CA ASN A 349 -3.29 -7.65 15.79
C ASN A 349 -3.01 -7.43 17.31
N PHE A 350 -4.00 -6.87 18.02
CA PHE A 350 -3.90 -6.48 19.42
C PHE A 350 -3.67 -7.69 20.32
N GLY A 351 -4.29 -8.83 20.00
CA GLY A 351 -4.12 -10.07 20.76
C GLY A 351 -2.72 -10.70 20.64
N TYR A 352 -1.83 -10.12 19.83
CA TYR A 352 -0.48 -10.61 19.64
C TYR A 352 0.59 -9.55 19.96
N PHE A 353 0.73 -8.50 19.14
CA PHE A 353 1.84 -7.54 19.32
C PHE A 353 1.62 -6.65 20.54
N ASP A 354 0.50 -5.94 20.58
CA ASP A 354 0.15 -5.00 21.64
C ASP A 354 0.06 -5.70 22.99
N LYS A 355 -0.62 -6.85 23.01
CA LYS A 355 -0.76 -7.70 24.18
C LYS A 355 0.59 -8.14 24.77
N CYS A 356 1.55 -8.50 23.93
CA CYS A 356 2.92 -8.85 24.35
C CYS A 356 3.60 -7.67 25.06
N VAL A 357 3.54 -6.49 24.45
CA VAL A 357 4.15 -5.27 25.01
C VAL A 357 3.45 -4.86 26.31
N ILE A 358 2.13 -4.89 26.35
CA ILE A 358 1.32 -4.55 27.52
C ILE A 358 1.61 -5.49 28.70
N ARG A 359 1.66 -6.81 28.47
CA ARG A 359 2.00 -7.79 29.53
C ARG A 359 3.34 -7.48 30.17
N ARG A 360 4.34 -7.11 29.36
CA ARG A 360 5.68 -6.78 29.82
C ARG A 360 5.76 -5.41 30.52
N GLU A 361 5.27 -4.36 29.88
CA GLU A 361 5.43 -2.97 30.36
C GLU A 361 4.45 -2.61 31.46
N LEU A 362 3.22 -3.13 31.40
CA LEU A 362 2.14 -2.78 32.32
C LEU A 362 1.82 -3.89 33.31
N GLY A 363 2.33 -5.12 33.14
CA GLY A 363 2.13 -6.22 34.08
C GLY A 363 0.68 -6.72 34.13
N VAL A 364 -0.11 -6.48 33.09
CA VAL A 364 -1.51 -6.89 32.99
C VAL A 364 -1.75 -7.70 31.73
N ASP A 365 -2.69 -8.64 31.80
CA ASP A 365 -3.10 -9.42 30.65
C ASP A 365 -4.46 -8.94 30.09
N PRO A 366 -4.49 -8.27 28.91
CA PRO A 366 -5.74 -7.85 28.27
C PRO A 366 -6.72 -9.01 27.99
N ARG A 367 -7.93 -8.96 28.58
CA ARG A 367 -8.99 -9.97 28.39
C ARG A 367 -10.40 -9.41 28.68
N PRO A 368 -11.45 -9.73 27.89
CA PRO A 368 -11.42 -10.46 26.63
C PRO A 368 -10.91 -9.59 25.48
N VAL A 369 -10.33 -10.24 24.48
CA VAL A 369 -9.80 -9.60 23.26
C VAL A 369 -10.53 -10.15 22.03
N LEU A 370 -10.87 -9.24 21.12
CA LEU A 370 -11.32 -9.56 19.77
C LEU A 370 -10.42 -8.86 18.74
N ASP A 371 -9.82 -9.66 17.86
CA ASP A 371 -8.82 -9.23 16.91
C ASP A 371 -9.40 -9.19 15.49
N THR A 372 -9.37 -8.00 14.89
CA THR A 372 -9.89 -7.75 13.54
C THR A 372 -9.13 -8.50 12.45
N VAL A 373 -7.84 -8.83 12.65
CA VAL A 373 -7.07 -9.67 11.71
C VAL A 373 -7.71 -11.05 11.61
N LEU A 374 -8.03 -11.65 12.76
CA LEU A 374 -8.59 -13.00 12.83
C LEU A 374 -10.01 -13.03 12.28
N MET A 375 -10.81 -12.01 12.60
CA MET A 375 -12.14 -11.85 12.02
C MET A 375 -12.09 -11.73 10.50
N HIS A 376 -11.29 -10.82 9.96
CA HIS A 376 -11.19 -10.61 8.51
C HIS A 376 -10.61 -11.81 7.77
N ARG A 377 -9.59 -12.47 8.34
CA ARG A 377 -9.02 -13.71 7.77
C ARG A 377 -10.07 -14.82 7.67
N SER A 378 -10.97 -14.93 8.64
CA SER A 378 -12.05 -15.93 8.60
C SER A 378 -13.07 -15.66 7.47
N VAL A 379 -13.23 -14.39 7.08
CA VAL A 379 -14.16 -13.99 6.01
C VAL A 379 -13.51 -14.12 4.64
N ASP A 380 -12.32 -13.54 4.44
CA ASP A 380 -11.66 -13.45 3.13
C ASP A 380 -10.16 -13.81 3.24
N PRO A 381 -9.79 -15.08 3.50
CA PRO A 381 -8.42 -15.51 3.88
C PRO A 381 -7.33 -15.26 2.83
N GLU A 382 -7.71 -14.99 1.59
CA GLU A 382 -6.78 -14.73 0.50
C GLU A 382 -6.48 -13.24 0.27
N MET A 383 -7.20 -12.35 0.97
CA MET A 383 -7.04 -10.92 0.85
C MET A 383 -6.00 -10.40 1.86
N PRO A 384 -5.38 -9.23 1.65
CA PRO A 384 -4.57 -8.61 2.68
C PRO A 384 -5.37 -8.38 3.97
N HIS A 385 -4.71 -8.47 5.13
CA HIS A 385 -5.37 -8.36 6.45
C HIS A 385 -4.82 -7.21 7.30
N ASN A 386 -4.01 -6.32 6.70
CA ASN A 386 -3.51 -5.15 7.41
C ASN A 386 -4.62 -4.09 7.56
N LEU A 387 -4.47 -3.20 8.55
CA LEU A 387 -5.49 -2.21 8.88
C LEU A 387 -5.80 -1.26 7.73
N ALA A 388 -4.78 -0.83 6.97
CA ALA A 388 -5.00 0.06 5.82
C ALA A 388 -5.93 -0.60 4.79
N PHE A 389 -5.73 -1.89 4.51
CA PHE A 389 -6.61 -2.65 3.62
C PHE A 389 -8.01 -2.80 4.20
N ILE A 390 -8.16 -3.23 5.45
CA ILE A 390 -9.47 -3.41 6.09
C ILE A 390 -10.22 -2.07 6.13
N GLY A 391 -9.57 -0.99 6.57
CA GLY A 391 -10.13 0.37 6.54
C GLY A 391 -10.57 0.79 5.14
N SER A 392 -9.74 0.52 4.12
CA SER A 392 -10.10 0.83 2.72
C SER A 392 -11.32 0.07 2.20
N VAL A 393 -11.64 -1.10 2.76
CA VAL A 393 -12.78 -1.91 2.32
C VAL A 393 -14.06 -1.57 3.09
N TYR A 394 -13.94 -1.42 4.41
CA TYR A 394 -15.09 -1.38 5.33
C TYR A 394 -15.44 0.02 5.82
N THR A 395 -14.61 1.03 5.54
CA THR A 395 -14.89 2.41 5.97
C THR A 395 -14.61 3.40 4.84
N ASP A 396 -14.99 4.67 5.02
CA ASP A 396 -14.68 5.76 4.08
C ASP A 396 -13.36 6.50 4.41
N VAL A 397 -12.50 5.90 5.24
CA VAL A 397 -11.20 6.50 5.60
C VAL A 397 -10.32 6.74 4.37
N THR A 398 -9.62 7.87 4.37
CA THR A 398 -8.59 8.20 3.39
C THR A 398 -7.33 7.39 3.70
N ASN A 399 -6.31 7.37 2.85
CA ASN A 399 -5.15 6.48 3.07
C ASN A 399 -4.12 7.05 4.06
N TRP A 400 -4.50 7.20 5.33
CA TRP A 400 -3.63 7.79 6.36
C TRP A 400 -2.29 7.06 6.54
N LYS A 401 -2.24 5.75 6.23
CA LYS A 401 -1.01 4.93 6.34
C LYS A 401 -0.09 4.98 5.11
N ALA A 402 -0.53 5.52 3.98
CA ALA A 402 0.32 5.63 2.80
C ALA A 402 1.18 6.91 2.78
N ASP A 403 0.74 7.95 3.49
CA ASP A 403 1.41 9.25 3.52
C ASP A 403 2.28 9.45 4.78
N ALA A 404 2.07 8.67 5.83
CA ALA A 404 2.93 8.57 7.02
C ALA A 404 2.66 7.25 7.77
N SER A 405 3.70 6.55 8.21
CA SER A 405 3.58 5.54 9.26
C SER A 405 3.83 6.14 10.64
N GLY A 406 3.39 5.49 11.72
CA GLY A 406 3.74 5.90 13.09
C GLY A 406 5.25 6.03 13.31
N THR A 407 6.07 5.25 12.58
CA THR A 407 7.53 5.34 12.61
C THR A 407 8.12 6.54 11.84
N GLU A 408 7.31 7.22 11.03
CA GLU A 408 7.71 8.41 10.25
C GLU A 408 7.20 9.72 10.87
N ALA A 409 6.41 9.63 11.95
CA ALA A 409 5.96 10.79 12.72
C ALA A 409 7.16 11.61 13.19
N ARG A 410 7.02 12.94 13.15
CA ARG A 410 8.07 13.90 13.51
C ARG A 410 7.76 14.65 14.80
N THR A 411 6.49 14.67 15.19
CA THR A 411 6.02 15.29 16.42
C THR A 411 5.11 14.34 17.18
N ASP A 412 4.94 14.62 18.48
CA ASP A 412 4.01 13.87 19.32
C ASP A 412 2.57 14.00 18.81
N GLU A 413 2.17 15.18 18.32
CA GLU A 413 0.84 15.39 17.75
C GLU A 413 0.58 14.53 16.51
N GLU A 414 1.58 14.37 15.63
CA GLU A 414 1.47 13.49 14.45
C GLU A 414 1.32 12.02 14.88
N LEU A 415 2.14 11.58 15.84
CA LEU A 415 2.08 10.20 16.36
C LEU A 415 0.75 9.92 17.07
N HIS A 416 0.27 10.87 17.88
CA HIS A 416 -0.99 10.77 18.59
C HIS A 416 -2.18 10.74 17.64
N ALA A 417 -2.19 11.60 16.62
CA ALA A 417 -3.23 11.60 15.60
C ALA A 417 -3.26 10.27 14.82
N TYR A 418 -2.08 9.71 14.50
CA TYR A 418 -1.97 8.40 13.85
C TYR A 418 -2.58 7.29 14.72
N CYS A 419 -2.18 7.18 16.00
CA CYS A 419 -2.68 6.17 16.93
C CYS A 419 -4.21 6.29 17.15
N ALA A 420 -4.72 7.53 17.21
CA ALA A 420 -6.15 7.78 17.30
C ALA A 420 -6.92 7.17 16.11
N VAL A 421 -6.46 7.39 14.87
CA VAL A 421 -7.10 6.81 13.68
C VAL A 421 -7.05 5.27 13.71
N ASP A 422 -5.96 4.69 14.20
CA ASP A 422 -5.77 3.24 14.33
C ASP A 422 -6.76 2.60 15.31
N THR A 423 -7.42 3.37 16.18
CA THR A 423 -8.55 2.90 17.01
C THR A 423 -9.94 3.17 16.40
N VAL A 424 -10.11 4.25 15.65
CA VAL A 424 -11.40 4.60 15.04
C VAL A 424 -11.74 3.69 13.86
N VAL A 425 -10.73 3.31 13.06
CA VAL A 425 -10.93 2.48 11.86
C VAL A 425 -11.43 1.08 12.21
N PRO A 426 -10.80 0.29 13.12
CA PRO A 426 -11.33 -1.01 13.50
C PRO A 426 -12.74 -0.92 14.06
N TYR A 427 -13.06 0.12 14.84
CA TYR A 427 -14.40 0.28 15.42
C TYR A 427 -15.46 0.43 14.33
N ARG A 428 -15.21 1.31 13.34
CA ARG A 428 -16.13 1.57 12.23
C ARG A 428 -16.23 0.38 11.27
N ALA A 429 -15.16 -0.40 11.11
CA ALA A 429 -15.19 -1.62 10.31
C ALA A 429 -15.94 -2.78 10.99
N MET A 430 -16.07 -2.75 12.32
CA MET A 430 -16.54 -3.89 13.11
C MET A 430 -17.97 -4.34 12.79
N PRO A 431 -18.98 -3.46 12.64
CA PRO A 431 -20.35 -3.90 12.37
C PRO A 431 -20.46 -4.74 11.09
N ASP A 432 -19.89 -4.26 9.99
CA ASP A 432 -19.90 -4.95 8.70
C ASP A 432 -19.04 -6.22 8.72
N LEU A 433 -17.90 -6.18 9.41
CA LEU A 433 -17.02 -7.33 9.54
C LEU A 433 -17.66 -8.44 10.38
N ALA A 434 -18.29 -8.09 11.51
CA ALA A 434 -19.01 -9.02 12.36
C ALA A 434 -20.20 -9.64 11.61
N GLN A 435 -20.96 -8.83 10.87
CA GLN A 435 -22.03 -9.33 10.01
C GLN A 435 -21.49 -10.29 8.94
N ALA A 436 -20.33 -10.00 8.34
CA ALA A 436 -19.72 -10.90 7.35
C ALA A 436 -19.26 -12.23 7.96
N VAL A 437 -18.72 -12.20 9.19
CA VAL A 437 -18.37 -13.41 9.96
C VAL A 437 -19.60 -14.26 10.24
N GLU A 438 -20.70 -13.63 10.68
CA GLU A 438 -21.96 -14.30 10.98
C GLU A 438 -22.61 -14.88 9.72
N TYR A 439 -22.71 -14.10 8.64
CA TYR A 439 -23.25 -14.53 7.36
C TYR A 439 -22.51 -15.75 6.79
N ARG A 440 -21.19 -15.82 6.98
CA ARG A 440 -20.37 -16.97 6.56
C ARG A 440 -20.27 -18.09 7.60
N GLN A 441 -20.96 -17.97 8.74
CA GLN A 441 -20.97 -18.91 9.86
C GLN A 441 -19.56 -19.21 10.43
N GLN A 442 -18.71 -18.18 10.49
CA GLN A 442 -17.28 -18.32 10.84
C GLN A 442 -16.96 -18.07 12.32
N ALA A 443 -17.96 -17.78 13.15
CA ALA A 443 -17.74 -17.44 14.57
C ALA A 443 -16.98 -18.53 15.35
N GLY A 444 -17.17 -19.81 15.00
CA GLY A 444 -16.43 -20.92 15.59
C GLY A 444 -14.92 -20.89 15.25
N ILE A 445 -14.59 -20.55 14.00
CA ILE A 445 -13.20 -20.41 13.54
C ILE A 445 -12.53 -19.22 14.21
N VAL A 446 -13.23 -18.07 14.28
CA VAL A 446 -12.71 -16.88 14.98
C VAL A 446 -12.36 -17.23 16.44
N ARG A 447 -13.24 -17.92 17.18
CA ARG A 447 -12.96 -18.35 18.56
C ARG A 447 -11.78 -19.33 18.64
N PHE A 448 -11.68 -20.28 17.70
CA PHE A 448 -10.55 -21.20 17.66
C PHE A 448 -9.24 -20.46 17.42
N ASP A 449 -9.20 -19.54 16.47
CA ASP A 449 -8.02 -18.77 16.12
C ASP A 449 -7.55 -17.86 17.26
N HIS A 450 -8.44 -17.27 18.05
CA HIS A 450 -8.06 -16.50 19.24
C HIS A 450 -7.40 -17.39 20.31
N ARG A 451 -7.87 -18.64 20.48
CA ARG A 451 -7.19 -19.59 21.37
C ARG A 451 -5.81 -19.94 20.85
N MET A 452 -5.67 -20.15 19.54
CA MET A 452 -4.36 -20.37 18.91
C MET A 452 -3.43 -19.17 19.04
N GLN A 453 -3.96 -17.95 18.95
CA GLN A 453 -3.21 -16.70 19.14
C GLN A 453 -2.55 -16.65 20.51
N GLU A 454 -3.24 -17.05 21.58
CA GLU A 454 -2.64 -17.13 22.94
C GLU A 454 -1.47 -18.10 23.01
N PHE A 455 -1.57 -19.28 22.38
CA PHE A 455 -0.45 -20.23 22.35
C PHE A 455 0.74 -19.68 21.57
N CYS A 456 0.49 -19.09 20.40
CA CYS A 456 1.54 -18.47 19.59
C CYS A 456 2.22 -17.31 20.34
N LEU A 457 1.45 -16.51 21.08
CA LEU A 457 1.99 -15.44 21.91
C LEU A 457 2.93 -16.00 23.00
N GLY A 458 2.51 -17.04 23.73
CA GLY A 458 3.37 -17.69 24.72
C GLY A 458 4.65 -18.29 24.12
N MET A 459 4.57 -18.88 22.92
CA MET A 459 5.76 -19.35 22.21
C MET A 459 6.70 -18.20 21.82
N HIS A 460 6.15 -17.07 21.38
CA HIS A 460 6.90 -15.87 21.00
C HIS A 460 7.61 -15.25 22.20
N GLU A 461 6.93 -15.15 23.34
CA GLU A 461 7.48 -14.66 24.62
C GLU A 461 8.62 -15.55 25.12
N ASN A 462 8.47 -16.88 25.02
CA ASN A 462 9.53 -17.83 25.39
C ASN A 462 10.76 -17.75 24.47
N GLY A 463 10.53 -17.54 23.17
CA GLY A 463 11.58 -17.53 22.17
C GLY A 463 12.30 -18.88 22.05
N MET A 464 13.52 -18.84 21.48
CA MET A 464 14.38 -20.01 21.33
C MET A 464 15.81 -19.63 21.68
N TYR A 465 16.45 -20.42 22.55
CA TYR A 465 17.85 -20.21 22.91
C TYR A 465 18.76 -20.51 21.71
N VAL A 466 19.70 -19.61 21.42
CA VAL A 466 20.66 -19.75 20.32
C VAL A 466 22.07 -19.60 20.88
N TYR A 467 22.89 -20.64 20.72
CA TYR A 467 24.32 -20.61 21.05
C TYR A 467 25.07 -19.65 20.12
N GLN A 468 25.31 -18.42 20.62
CA GLN A 468 25.87 -17.34 19.80
C GLN A 468 27.29 -17.61 19.33
N ASP A 469 28.10 -18.30 20.13
CA ASP A 469 29.45 -18.73 19.79
C ASP A 469 29.46 -19.73 18.62
N VAL A 470 28.52 -20.68 18.62
CA VAL A 470 28.34 -21.65 17.52
C VAL A 470 27.88 -20.92 16.27
N ARG A 471 26.88 -20.04 16.39
CA ARG A 471 26.37 -19.22 15.27
C ARG A 471 27.49 -18.39 14.65
N GLN A 472 28.30 -17.72 15.46
CA GLN A 472 29.40 -16.88 15.00
C GLN A 472 30.49 -17.69 14.29
N ARG A 473 30.89 -18.85 14.86
CA ARG A 473 31.84 -19.77 14.21
C ARG A 473 31.37 -20.21 12.83
N TRP A 474 30.08 -20.53 12.69
CA TRP A 474 29.50 -20.88 11.40
C TRP A 474 29.44 -19.69 10.44
N ASP A 475 29.05 -18.50 10.91
CA ASP A 475 29.04 -17.29 10.09
C ASP A 475 30.44 -16.96 9.54
N GLU A 476 31.47 -17.02 10.37
CA GLU A 476 32.86 -16.82 9.96
C GLU A 476 33.35 -17.89 8.97
N LYS A 477 33.01 -19.17 9.20
CA LYS A 477 33.34 -20.25 8.27
C LYS A 477 32.66 -20.03 6.91
N LEU A 478 31.34 -19.82 6.90
CA LEU A 478 30.56 -19.66 5.67
C LEU A 478 30.98 -18.40 4.88
N ARG A 479 31.33 -17.30 5.56
CA ARG A 479 31.88 -16.10 4.91
C ARG A 479 33.23 -16.38 4.25
N ARG A 480 34.13 -17.13 4.92
CA ARG A 480 35.41 -17.54 4.33
C ARG A 480 35.20 -18.44 3.12
N ASP A 481 34.33 -19.45 3.22
CA ASP A 481 34.00 -20.36 2.13
C ASP A 481 33.40 -19.60 0.94
N ALA A 482 32.47 -18.67 1.19
CA ALA A 482 31.88 -17.82 0.14
C ALA A 482 32.91 -16.92 -0.56
N TYR A 483 33.84 -16.32 0.20
CA TYR A 483 34.93 -15.54 -0.36
C TYR A 483 35.86 -16.41 -1.21
N TRP A 484 36.22 -17.60 -0.71
CA TRP A 484 37.05 -18.55 -1.43
C TRP A 484 36.38 -19.01 -2.74
N CYS A 485 35.12 -19.44 -2.71
CA CYS A 485 34.36 -19.82 -3.89
C CYS A 485 34.30 -18.67 -4.91
N ARG A 486 34.03 -17.44 -4.46
CA ARG A 486 34.04 -16.26 -5.33
C ARG A 486 35.40 -16.05 -5.99
N ARG A 487 36.49 -16.17 -5.22
CA ARG A 487 37.86 -16.04 -5.73
C ARG A 487 38.17 -17.12 -6.77
N VAL A 488 37.77 -18.36 -6.53
CA VAL A 488 37.92 -19.47 -7.48
C VAL A 488 37.17 -19.15 -8.78
N CYS A 489 35.90 -18.73 -8.71
CA CYS A 489 35.15 -18.31 -9.91
C CYS A 489 35.88 -17.20 -10.67
N GLN A 490 36.34 -16.15 -9.97
CA GLN A 490 37.04 -15.03 -10.60
C GLN A 490 38.36 -15.45 -11.28
N GLN A 491 39.09 -16.40 -10.69
CA GLN A 491 40.34 -16.93 -11.24
C GLN A 491 40.09 -17.83 -12.45
N VAL A 492 39.19 -18.82 -12.33
CA VAL A 492 38.85 -19.75 -13.40
C VAL A 492 38.31 -19.01 -14.63
N LEU A 493 37.44 -18.03 -14.41
CA LEU A 493 36.85 -17.21 -15.48
C LEU A 493 37.79 -16.10 -15.98
N ARG A 494 38.93 -15.87 -15.30
CA ARG A 494 39.83 -14.72 -15.53
C ARG A 494 39.09 -13.36 -15.49
N ARG A 495 38.14 -13.23 -14.56
CA ARG A 495 37.26 -12.06 -14.40
C ARG A 495 37.30 -11.54 -12.97
N PRO A 496 38.16 -10.55 -12.65
CA PRO A 496 38.33 -10.08 -11.27
C PRO A 496 37.07 -9.41 -10.69
N LYS A 497 36.16 -8.92 -11.54
CA LYS A 497 34.90 -8.28 -11.14
C LYS A 497 33.69 -9.23 -11.13
N PHE A 498 33.87 -10.49 -11.49
CA PHE A 498 32.76 -11.45 -11.49
C PHE A 498 32.21 -11.63 -10.08
N ASN A 499 30.89 -11.57 -9.95
CA ASN A 499 30.16 -11.79 -8.71
C ASN A 499 29.17 -12.96 -8.91
N PRO A 500 29.46 -14.16 -8.37
CA PRO A 500 28.55 -15.30 -8.50
C PRO A 500 27.20 -15.09 -7.80
N GLY A 501 27.11 -14.13 -6.87
CA GLY A 501 25.82 -13.72 -6.28
C GLY A 501 24.96 -12.84 -7.19
N SER A 502 25.47 -12.43 -8.36
CA SER A 502 24.71 -11.63 -9.33
C SER A 502 24.05 -12.52 -10.38
N ALA A 503 22.74 -12.71 -10.26
CA ALA A 503 21.96 -13.49 -11.23
C ALA A 503 22.09 -12.96 -12.67
N ASP A 504 22.30 -11.65 -12.86
CA ASP A 504 22.55 -11.10 -14.20
C ASP A 504 23.91 -11.53 -14.74
N GLN A 505 25.00 -11.39 -13.97
CA GLN A 505 26.34 -11.80 -14.45
C GLN A 505 26.45 -13.31 -14.69
N VAL A 506 25.81 -14.11 -13.84
CA VAL A 506 25.76 -15.57 -14.01
C VAL A 506 24.98 -15.93 -15.27
N ARG A 507 23.88 -15.23 -15.56
CA ARG A 507 23.07 -15.46 -16.76
C ARG A 507 23.84 -15.15 -18.03
N ASP A 508 24.48 -13.98 -18.09
CA ASP A 508 25.27 -13.54 -19.23
C ASP A 508 26.38 -14.57 -19.53
N LEU A 509 27.06 -15.05 -18.48
CA LEU A 509 28.09 -16.09 -18.61
C LEU A 509 27.52 -17.42 -19.15
N LEU A 510 26.47 -17.96 -18.55
CA LEU A 510 25.99 -19.31 -18.86
C LEU A 510 25.29 -19.38 -20.22
N PHE A 511 24.45 -18.40 -20.55
CA PHE A 511 23.55 -18.51 -21.69
C PHE A 511 23.99 -17.67 -22.89
N ASP A 512 24.58 -16.49 -22.65
CA ASP A 512 25.01 -15.64 -23.78
C ASP A 512 26.43 -16.00 -24.22
N GLU A 513 27.36 -16.20 -23.28
CA GLU A 513 28.75 -16.49 -23.61
C GLU A 513 29.04 -17.97 -23.84
N TRP A 514 28.62 -18.83 -22.90
CA TRP A 514 28.82 -20.28 -23.03
C TRP A 514 27.75 -20.95 -23.89
N GLY A 515 26.70 -20.21 -24.28
CA GLY A 515 25.67 -20.70 -25.20
C GLY A 515 24.85 -21.87 -24.66
N LEU A 516 24.79 -22.06 -23.34
CA LEU A 516 23.99 -23.15 -22.76
C LEU A 516 22.51 -22.89 -23.01
N ALA A 517 21.73 -23.96 -23.20
CA ALA A 517 20.28 -23.84 -23.32
C ALA A 517 19.63 -23.64 -21.93
N PRO A 518 18.81 -22.59 -21.73
CA PRO A 518 18.04 -22.41 -20.50
C PRO A 518 17.04 -23.55 -20.28
N GLU A 519 17.01 -24.16 -19.09
CA GLU A 519 16.00 -25.20 -18.77
C GLU A 519 14.71 -24.60 -18.21
N SER A 520 14.80 -23.43 -17.58
CA SER A 520 13.64 -22.74 -17.02
C SER A 520 13.85 -21.23 -17.05
N TYR A 521 12.73 -20.51 -17.02
CA TYR A 521 12.69 -19.06 -17.06
C TYR A 521 11.97 -18.53 -15.82
N SER A 522 12.46 -17.42 -15.29
CA SER A 522 11.81 -16.72 -14.19
C SER A 522 10.44 -16.22 -14.66
N LYS A 523 9.36 -16.68 -14.02
CA LYS A 523 7.99 -16.20 -14.29
C LYS A 523 7.84 -14.69 -14.08
N LYS A 524 8.66 -14.09 -13.22
CA LYS A 524 8.61 -12.66 -12.87
C LYS A 524 9.34 -11.78 -13.88
N THR A 525 10.46 -12.23 -14.43
CA THR A 525 11.31 -11.40 -15.30
C THR A 525 11.35 -11.88 -16.75
N GLY A 526 10.81 -13.07 -17.04
CA GLY A 526 10.91 -13.73 -18.34
C GLY A 526 12.34 -14.13 -18.73
N LYS A 527 13.32 -13.95 -17.83
CA LYS A 527 14.73 -14.25 -18.10
C LYS A 527 15.08 -15.69 -17.72
N PRO A 528 16.08 -16.32 -18.39
CA PRO A 528 16.66 -17.58 -17.96
C PRO A 528 16.96 -17.62 -16.46
N SER A 529 16.51 -18.67 -15.80
CA SER A 529 16.74 -18.89 -14.38
C SER A 529 18.19 -19.29 -14.11
N THR A 530 18.76 -18.75 -13.04
CA THR A 530 20.09 -19.10 -12.51
C THR A 530 19.96 -19.67 -11.10
N GLY A 531 18.82 -20.31 -10.81
CA GLY A 531 18.57 -20.98 -9.54
C GLY A 531 19.53 -22.16 -9.33
N ASP A 532 19.73 -22.54 -8.07
CA ASP A 532 20.61 -23.66 -7.71
C ASP A 532 20.17 -24.97 -8.38
N ASP A 533 18.86 -25.20 -8.47
CA ASP A 533 18.25 -26.32 -9.18
C ASP A 533 18.64 -26.38 -10.66
N VAL A 534 18.61 -25.24 -11.35
CA VAL A 534 18.98 -25.14 -12.78
C VAL A 534 20.47 -25.36 -13.00
N ILE A 535 21.31 -24.77 -12.13
CA ILE A 535 22.77 -24.91 -12.23
C ILE A 535 23.19 -26.35 -11.93
N ARG A 536 22.61 -26.98 -10.89
CA ARG A 536 22.90 -28.38 -10.55
C ARG A 536 22.41 -29.36 -11.60
N ALA A 537 21.23 -29.13 -12.20
CA ALA A 537 20.73 -29.97 -13.30
C ALA A 537 21.69 -29.98 -14.49
N LYS A 538 22.41 -28.88 -14.75
CA LYS A 538 23.46 -28.82 -15.78
C LYS A 538 24.72 -29.60 -15.39
N LEU A 539 25.11 -29.60 -14.11
CA LEU A 539 26.27 -30.37 -13.61
C LEU A 539 26.03 -31.88 -13.63
N LEU A 540 24.79 -32.34 -13.46
CA LEU A 540 24.42 -33.77 -13.47
C LEU A 540 24.23 -34.34 -14.88
N LYS A 541 24.12 -33.49 -15.90
CA LYS A 541 23.98 -33.87 -17.32
C LYS A 541 25.30 -33.77 -18.11
N ALA A 542 26.35 -33.24 -17.49
CA ALA A 542 27.72 -33.20 -18.00
C ALA A 542 28.50 -34.38 -17.42
#